data_AF-A0A2E7D2L6-F1
#
_entry.id   AF-A0A2E7D2L6-F1
#
_cell.length_a   1.000
_cell.length_b   1.000
_cell.length_c   1.000
_cell.angle_alpha   90.00
_cell.angle_beta   90.00
_cell.angle_gamma   90.00
#
_symmetry.space_group_name_H-M   'P 1'
#
loop_
_entity.id
_entity.type
_entity.pdbx_description
1 polymer ?
#
loop_
_entity_poly.entity_id
_entity_poly.type
_entity_poly.pdbx_seq_one_letter_code
_entity_poly.pdbx_strand_id
1 'polypeptide(L)'
;MANLNELIELLDQQCGDYRAMYSVGLKQRDCVEREDLTGLELAFTRMQELMDRVRLRQRRIPDLGDDRPALASRLETMRNLLYELEDLRSHTQAQAEKLLVQTRGEMRQMGQGRRAYRNDPGARSGTARLYDGVR
;
A
#
# COMPACT_ATOMS: atom_id res chain seq x y z
N MET A 1 32.85 -5.73 -20.21
CA MET A 1 32.75 -4.74 -19.12
C MET A 1 31.77 -3.67 -19.57
N ALA A 2 30.75 -3.33 -18.78
CA ALA A 2 29.80 -2.28 -19.16
C ALA A 2 30.55 -0.95 -19.33
N ASN A 3 30.25 -0.22 -20.40
CA ASN A 3 30.81 1.10 -20.63
C ASN A 3 30.31 2.06 -19.53
N LEU A 4 31.13 3.02 -19.08
CA LEU A 4 30.75 3.98 -18.03
C LEU A 4 29.44 4.70 -18.36
N ASN A 5 29.22 5.03 -19.63
CA ASN A 5 27.98 5.67 -20.10
C ASN A 5 26.76 4.75 -19.94
N GLU A 6 26.88 3.48 -20.32
CA GLU A 6 25.80 2.49 -20.13
C GLU A 6 25.48 2.32 -18.65
N LEU A 7 26.50 2.34 -17.79
CA LEU A 7 26.31 2.25 -16.34
C LEU A 7 25.60 3.49 -15.77
N ILE A 8 25.97 4.69 -16.24
CA ILE A 8 25.30 5.93 -15.87
C ILE A 8 23.82 5.87 -16.27
N GLU A 9 23.51 5.43 -17.50
CA GLU A 9 22.13 5.26 -17.97
C GLU A 9 21.35 4.25 -17.13
N LEU A 10 21.97 3.12 -16.75
CA LEU A 10 21.33 2.14 -15.89
C LEU A 10 20.99 2.72 -14.52
N LEU A 11 21.90 3.50 -13.91
CA LEU A 11 21.67 4.14 -12.63
C LEU A 11 20.61 5.24 -12.72
N ASP A 12 20.60 6.04 -13.78
CA ASP A 12 19.58 7.06 -14.00
C ASP A 12 18.18 6.44 -14.17
N GLN A 13 18.08 5.32 -14.89
CA GLN A 13 16.83 4.57 -14.98
C GLN A 13 16.41 3.98 -13.62
N GLN A 14 17.37 3.49 -12.82
CA GLN A 14 17.09 2.96 -11.48
C GLN A 14 16.56 4.06 -10.54
N CYS A 15 17.16 5.26 -10.57
CA CYS A 15 16.64 6.46 -9.89
C CYS A 15 15.21 6.78 -10.34
N GLY A 16 14.94 6.71 -11.64
CA GLY A 16 13.61 6.93 -12.21
C GLY A 16 12.57 5.95 -11.65
N ASP A 17 12.90 4.67 -11.59
CA ASP A 17 12.00 3.66 -11.03
C ASP A 17 11.77 3.87 -9.53
N TYR A 18 12.78 4.24 -8.74
CA TYR A 18 12.57 4.58 -7.32
C TYR A 18 11.68 5.81 -7.11
N ARG A 19 11.84 6.87 -7.92
CA ARG A 19 10.92 8.03 -7.87
C ARG A 19 9.49 7.64 -8.24
N ALA A 20 9.33 6.75 -9.22
CA ALA A 20 8.02 6.23 -9.59
C ALA A 20 7.42 5.38 -8.46
N MET A 21 8.22 4.54 -7.81
CA MET A 21 7.80 3.78 -6.63
C MET A 21 7.35 4.72 -5.51
N TYR A 22 8.08 5.81 -5.26
CA TYR A 22 7.72 6.77 -4.23
C TYR A 22 6.35 7.40 -4.52
N SER A 23 6.14 7.82 -5.77
CA SER A 23 4.85 8.36 -6.23
C SER A 23 3.71 7.34 -6.10
N VAL A 24 3.97 6.05 -6.35
CA VAL A 24 2.99 4.98 -6.13
C VAL A 24 2.73 4.74 -4.64
N GLY A 25 3.76 4.80 -3.81
CA GLY A 25 3.63 4.71 -2.35
C GLY A 25 2.76 5.82 -1.78
N LEU A 26 2.87 7.05 -2.30
CA LEU A 26 1.98 8.14 -1.91
C LEU A 26 0.52 7.83 -2.26
N LYS A 27 0.28 7.26 -3.45
CA LYS A 27 -1.07 6.80 -3.83
C LYS A 27 -1.59 5.69 -2.93
N GLN A 28 -0.74 4.74 -2.53
CA GLN A 28 -1.13 3.69 -1.59
C GLN A 28 -1.56 4.29 -0.25
N ARG A 29 -0.78 5.24 0.29
CA ARG A 29 -1.14 5.99 1.49
C ARG A 29 -2.48 6.70 1.34
N ASP A 30 -2.67 7.44 0.24
CA ASP A 30 -3.92 8.17 -0.01
C ASP A 30 -5.12 7.22 -0.15
N CYS A 31 -4.93 6.02 -0.72
CA CYS A 31 -5.97 4.99 -0.81
C CYS A 31 -6.31 4.42 0.58
N VAL A 32 -5.30 4.18 1.42
CA VAL A 32 -5.50 3.73 2.81
C VAL A 32 -6.27 4.78 3.60
N GLU A 33 -5.91 6.06 3.49
CA GLU A 33 -6.61 7.17 4.16
C GLU A 33 -8.07 7.34 3.72
N ARG A 34 -8.39 6.94 2.49
CA ARG A 34 -9.74 7.02 1.90
C ARG A 34 -10.50 5.70 1.95
N GLU A 35 -9.90 4.65 2.50
CA GLU A 35 -10.43 3.28 2.48
C GLU A 35 -10.76 2.77 1.05
N ASP A 36 -10.03 3.24 0.04
CA ASP A 36 -10.20 2.88 -1.37
C ASP A 36 -9.45 1.58 -1.69
N LEU A 37 -10.14 0.46 -1.56
CA LEU A 37 -9.57 -0.88 -1.81
C LEU A 37 -9.19 -1.10 -3.28
N THR A 38 -10.01 -0.63 -4.22
CA THR A 38 -9.74 -0.82 -5.66
C THR A 38 -8.52 0.00 -6.10
N GLY A 39 -8.41 1.25 -5.63
CA GLY A 39 -7.23 2.08 -5.86
C GLY A 39 -5.97 1.46 -5.24
N LEU A 40 -6.10 0.89 -4.04
CA LEU A 40 -5.00 0.22 -3.34
C LEU A 40 -4.49 -1.01 -4.08
N GLU A 41 -5.38 -1.87 -4.60
CA GLU A 41 -5.00 -3.04 -5.42
C GLU A 41 -4.22 -2.63 -6.67
N LEU A 42 -4.71 -1.64 -7.42
CA LEU A 42 -4.03 -1.13 -8.61
C LEU A 42 -2.64 -0.56 -8.27
N ALA A 43 -2.54 0.16 -7.16
CA ALA A 43 -1.27 0.71 -6.69
C ALA A 43 -0.28 -0.39 -6.28
N PHE A 44 -0.75 -1.49 -5.66
CA PHE A 44 0.08 -2.67 -5.36
C PHE A 44 0.60 -3.36 -6.63
N THR A 45 -0.27 -3.58 -7.62
CA THR A 45 0.17 -4.14 -8.91
C THR A 45 1.25 -3.28 -9.53
N ARG A 46 1.06 -1.95 -9.54
CA ARG A 46 2.03 -1.02 -10.11
C ARG A 46 3.36 -1.00 -9.33
N MET A 47 3.31 -1.07 -8.01
CA MET A 47 4.50 -1.17 -7.17
C MET A 47 5.29 -2.45 -7.48
N GLN A 48 4.58 -3.58 -7.64
CA GLN A 48 5.19 -4.88 -7.98
C GLN A 48 5.92 -4.82 -9.32
N GLU A 49 5.29 -4.26 -10.36
CA GLU A 49 5.93 -4.07 -11.66
C GLU A 49 7.23 -3.26 -11.58
N LEU A 50 7.25 -2.19 -10.78
CA LEU A 50 8.43 -1.35 -10.59
C LEU A 50 9.52 -2.09 -9.82
N MET A 51 9.18 -2.81 -8.75
CA MET A 51 10.13 -3.63 -8.00
C MET A 51 10.78 -4.69 -8.89
N ASP A 52 10.02 -5.32 -9.79
CA ASP A 52 10.55 -6.33 -10.69
C ASP A 52 11.49 -5.71 -11.75
N ARG A 53 11.19 -4.51 -12.26
CA ARG A 53 12.11 -3.75 -13.13
C ARG A 53 13.41 -3.41 -12.41
N VAL A 54 13.33 -2.90 -11.19
CA VAL A 54 14.48 -2.57 -10.34
C VAL A 54 15.34 -3.81 -10.12
N ARG A 55 14.74 -4.96 -9.77
CA ARG A 55 15.45 -6.23 -9.56
C ARG A 55 16.16 -6.71 -10.82
N LEU A 56 15.49 -6.66 -11.98
CA LEU A 56 16.08 -7.05 -13.25
C LEU A 56 17.25 -6.15 -13.63
N ARG A 57 17.14 -4.84 -13.39
CA ARG A 57 18.23 -3.89 -13.67
C ARG A 57 19.37 -4.01 -12.67
N GLN A 58 19.09 -4.28 -11.39
CA GLN A 58 20.10 -4.49 -10.35
C GLN A 58 21.06 -5.62 -10.72
N ARG A 59 20.57 -6.69 -11.36
CA ARG A 59 21.42 -7.81 -11.85
C ARG A 59 22.40 -7.39 -12.95
N ARG A 60 22.16 -6.25 -13.61
CA ARG A 60 23.01 -5.71 -14.68
C ARG A 60 24.00 -4.66 -14.17
N ILE A 61 23.79 -4.14 -12.97
CA ILE A 61 24.70 -3.20 -12.32
C ILE A 61 25.84 -4.04 -11.71
N PRO A 62 27.09 -3.90 -12.19
CA PRO A 62 28.23 -4.59 -11.60
C PRO A 62 28.50 -4.03 -10.20
N ASP A 63 29.30 -4.74 -9.41
CA ASP A 63 29.76 -4.20 -8.14
C ASP A 63 30.57 -2.91 -8.39
N LEU A 64 30.06 -1.82 -7.82
CA LEU A 64 30.61 -0.49 -7.97
C LEU A 64 31.44 -0.23 -6.73
N GLY A 65 32.69 -0.72 -6.71
CA GLY A 65 33.63 -0.38 -5.65
C GLY A 65 33.75 1.14 -5.43
N ASP A 66 34.36 1.54 -4.31
CA ASP A 66 34.22 2.88 -3.74
C ASP A 66 34.68 4.06 -4.64
N ASP A 67 35.50 3.84 -5.66
CA ASP A 67 36.16 4.91 -6.42
C ASP A 67 35.55 5.21 -7.81
N ARG A 68 34.29 5.63 -7.85
CA ARG A 68 33.73 6.25 -9.07
C ARG A 68 33.01 7.58 -8.77
N PRO A 69 33.76 8.71 -8.71
CA PRO A 69 33.19 10.03 -8.46
C PRO A 69 32.04 10.40 -9.41
N ALA A 70 32.12 9.96 -10.67
CA ALA A 70 31.08 10.18 -11.68
C ALA A 70 29.72 9.53 -11.34
N LEU A 71 29.71 8.53 -10.45
CA LEU A 71 28.52 7.78 -10.05
C LEU A 71 28.04 8.14 -8.64
N ALA A 72 28.89 8.80 -7.85
CA ALA A 72 28.64 9.07 -6.43
C ALA A 72 27.30 9.78 -6.19
N SER A 73 27.02 10.84 -6.96
CA SER A 73 25.76 11.59 -6.83
C SER A 73 24.51 10.76 -7.13
N ARG A 74 24.61 9.80 -8.05
CA ARG A 74 23.51 8.89 -8.41
C ARG A 74 23.29 7.85 -7.34
N LEU A 75 24.36 7.27 -6.82
CA LEU A 75 24.29 6.31 -5.72
C LEU A 75 23.73 6.96 -4.45
N GLU A 76 24.14 8.20 -4.16
CA GLU A 76 23.56 9.00 -3.08
C GLU A 76 22.07 9.28 -3.31
N THR A 77 21.69 9.68 -4.53
CA THR A 77 20.28 9.88 -4.89
C THR A 77 19.45 8.60 -4.69
N MET A 78 19.95 7.46 -5.16
CA MET A 78 19.29 6.16 -4.96
C MET A 78 19.15 5.83 -3.48
N ARG A 79 20.20 6.04 -2.69
CA ARG A 79 20.18 5.80 -1.24
C ARG A 79 19.12 6.65 -0.55
N ASN A 80 19.07 7.95 -0.86
CA ASN A 80 18.08 8.86 -0.29
C ASN A 80 16.65 8.44 -0.66
N LEU A 81 16.41 8.10 -1.94
CA LEU A 81 15.11 7.61 -2.39
C LEU A 81 14.69 6.30 -1.70
N LEU A 82 15.64 5.40 -1.45
CA LEU A 82 15.37 4.15 -0.71
C LEU A 82 14.97 4.43 0.74
N TYR A 83 15.64 5.37 1.42
CA TYR A 83 15.24 5.79 2.77
C TYR A 83 13.84 6.42 2.79
N GLU A 84 13.54 7.31 1.85
CA GLU A 84 12.21 7.92 1.72
C GLU A 84 11.12 6.87 1.46
N LEU A 85 11.40 5.87 0.62
CA LEU A 85 10.51 4.76 0.34
C LEU A 85 10.27 3.88 1.58
N GLU A 86 11.32 3.59 2.34
CA GLU A 86 11.21 2.78 3.56
C GLU A 86 10.38 3.50 4.64
N ASP A 87 10.61 4.80 4.81
CA ASP A 87 9.84 5.62 5.75
C ASP A 87 8.36 5.69 5.37
N LEU A 88 8.07 5.98 4.09
CA LEU A 88 6.71 6.03 3.57
C LEU A 88 5.98 4.67 3.70
N ARG A 89 6.68 3.57 3.39
CA ARG A 89 6.14 2.21 3.55
C ARG A 89 5.79 1.95 5.01
N SER A 90 6.68 2.28 5.94
CA SER A 90 6.48 2.04 7.37
C SER A 90 5.31 2.85 7.93
N HIS A 91 5.19 4.12 7.53
CA HIS A 91 4.04 4.97 7.89
C HIS A 91 2.72 4.43 7.34
N THR A 92 2.69 4.08 6.05
CA THR A 92 1.48 3.56 5.40
C THR A 92 1.04 2.23 6.04
N GLN A 93 2.00 1.37 6.38
CA GLN A 93 1.72 0.11 7.08
C GLN A 93 1.10 0.38 8.46
N ALA A 94 1.65 1.29 9.25
CA ALA A 94 1.11 1.63 10.56
C ALA A 94 -0.32 2.19 10.48
N GLN A 95 -0.62 3.01 9.46
CA GLN A 95 -1.97 3.50 9.19
C GLN A 95 -2.94 2.35 8.84
N ALA A 96 -2.54 1.45 7.95
CA ALA A 96 -3.35 0.30 7.55
C ALA A 96 -3.63 -0.64 8.73
N GLU A 97 -2.63 -0.91 9.58
CA GLU A 97 -2.79 -1.71 10.80
C GLU A 97 -3.80 -1.09 11.76
N LYS A 98 -3.74 0.24 11.94
CA LYS A 98 -4.70 0.99 12.78
C LYS A 98 -6.13 0.86 12.26
N LEU A 99 -6.34 1.02 10.95
CA LEU A 99 -7.66 0.85 10.33
C LEU A 99 -8.19 -0.57 10.55
N LEU A 100 -7.37 -1.60 10.34
CA LEU A 100 -7.75 -2.99 10.58
C LEU A 100 -8.19 -3.25 12.04
N VAL A 101 -7.51 -2.63 13.01
CA VAL A 101 -7.91 -2.72 14.42
C VAL A 101 -9.26 -2.06 14.65
N GLN A 102 -9.50 -0.87 14.08
CA GLN A 102 -10.78 -0.15 14.19
C GLN A 102 -11.92 -0.96 13.57
N THR A 103 -11.79 -1.41 12.31
CA THR A 103 -12.81 -2.20 11.62
C THR A 103 -13.11 -3.51 12.37
N ARG A 104 -12.10 -4.18 12.92
CA ARG A 104 -12.31 -5.39 13.77
C ARG A 104 -13.07 -5.06 15.06
N GLY A 105 -12.81 -3.91 15.67
CA GLY A 105 -13.54 -3.41 16.83
C GLY A 105 -15.02 -3.19 16.52
N GLU A 106 -15.32 -2.51 15.42
CA GLU A 106 -16.67 -2.24 14.95
C GLU A 106 -17.44 -3.53 14.64
N MET A 107 -16.81 -4.47 13.92
CA MET A 107 -17.42 -5.78 13.64
C MET A 107 -17.78 -6.56 14.92
N ARG A 108 -16.93 -6.50 15.96
CA ARG A 108 -17.23 -7.12 17.27
C ARG A 108 -18.41 -6.45 17.94
N GLN A 109 -18.49 -5.12 17.92
CA GLN A 109 -19.62 -4.37 18.49
C GLN A 109 -20.93 -4.67 17.75
N MET A 110 -20.91 -4.73 16.42
CA MET A 110 -22.08 -5.14 15.63
C MET A 110 -22.51 -6.59 15.95
N GLY A 111 -21.54 -7.50 16.11
CA GLY A 111 -21.82 -8.87 16.53
C GLY A 111 -22.44 -8.98 17.93
N GLN A 112 -22.00 -8.13 18.87
CA GLN A 112 -22.58 -8.05 20.22
C GLN A 112 -23.98 -7.41 20.21
N GLY A 113 -24.19 -6.34 19.44
CA GLY A 113 -25.50 -5.71 19.27
C GLY A 113 -26.55 -6.64 18.66
N ARG A 114 -26.15 -7.45 17.66
CA ARG A 114 -27.02 -8.49 17.08
C ARG A 114 -27.36 -9.61 18.07
N ARG A 115 -26.44 -9.97 18.98
CA ARG A 115 -26.70 -10.94 20.06
C ARG A 115 -27.58 -10.35 21.16
N ALA A 116 -27.39 -9.08 21.52
CA ALA A 116 -28.22 -8.37 22.49
C ALA A 116 -29.66 -8.24 21.99
N TYR A 117 -29.88 -7.87 20.72
CA TYR A 117 -31.21 -7.80 20.10
C TYR A 117 -31.92 -9.15 20.04
N ARG A 118 -31.17 -10.25 19.81
CA ARG A 118 -31.74 -11.61 19.76
C ARG A 118 -32.10 -12.18 21.13
N ASN A 119 -31.47 -11.68 22.18
CA ASN A 119 -31.65 -12.13 23.56
C ASN A 119 -32.48 -11.16 24.40
N ASP A 120 -33.08 -10.13 23.79
CA ASP A 120 -33.98 -9.21 24.46
C ASP A 120 -35.36 -9.89 24.68
N PRO A 121 -35.75 -10.21 25.92
CA PRO A 121 -37.06 -10.82 26.20
C PRO A 121 -38.21 -9.81 26.04
N GLY A 122 -37.90 -8.54 25.76
CA GLY A 122 -38.85 -7.43 25.61
C GLY A 122 -39.40 -7.22 24.19
N ALA A 123 -38.83 -7.84 23.15
CA ALA A 123 -39.35 -7.78 21.78
C ALA A 123 -40.57 -8.72 21.61
N ARG A 124 -41.59 -8.54 22.44
CA ARG A 124 -42.90 -9.15 22.23
C ARG A 124 -43.46 -8.63 20.92
N SER A 125 -43.79 -9.56 20.02
CA SER A 125 -44.58 -9.40 18.82
C SER A 125 -45.75 -8.43 19.01
N GLY A 126 -45.52 -7.16 18.69
CA GLY A 126 -46.58 -6.18 18.48
C GLY A 126 -47.15 -6.37 17.08
N THR A 127 -48.12 -7.28 16.98
CA THR A 127 -49.21 -7.28 15.99
C THR A 127 -48.93 -6.54 14.68
N ALA A 128 -48.20 -7.18 13.77
CA ALA A 128 -48.43 -6.99 12.35
C ALA A 128 -49.86 -7.49 12.06
N ARG A 129 -50.84 -6.58 12.07
CA ARG A 129 -52.16 -6.83 11.50
C ARG A 129 -51.95 -7.03 10.00
N LEU A 130 -51.74 -8.29 9.61
CA LEU A 130 -51.99 -8.73 8.25
C LEU A 130 -53.45 -8.44 7.95
N TYR A 131 -53.64 -7.47 7.08
CA TYR A 131 -54.91 -7.13 6.47
C TYR A 131 -55.25 -8.26 5.49
N ASP A 132 -55.99 -9.28 5.93
CA ASP A 132 -56.59 -10.27 5.03
C ASP A 132 -57.82 -9.63 4.38
N GLY A 133 -57.58 -9.00 3.23
CA GLY A 133 -58.64 -8.64 2.31
C GLY A 133 -59.06 -9.87 1.51
N VAL A 134 -60.17 -10.51 1.87
CA VAL A 134 -60.96 -11.34 0.96
C VAL A 134 -62.44 -11.13 1.28
N ARG A 135 -63.21 -10.96 0.20
CA ARG A 135 -64.61 -10.47 0.08
C ARG A 135 -65.64 -11.14 0.98
#